data_AF-A0A2G9LZ44-F1
#
_entry.id   AF-A0A2G9LZ44-F1
#
_cell.length_a   1.000
_cell.length_b   1.000
_cell.length_c   1.000
_cell.angle_alpha   90.00
_cell.angle_beta   90.00
_cell.angle_gamma   90.00
#
_symmetry.space_group_name_H-M   'P 1'
#
loop_
_entity.id
_entity.type
_entity.pdbx_description
1 polymer ?
#
loop_
_entity_poly.entity_id
_entity_poly.type
_entity_poly.pdbx_seq_one_letter_code
_entity_poly.pdbx_strand_id
1 'polypeptide(L)'
;GIRTGVFFGPMMPMISDRNIEQLFDKFAELKVDLVYVDRLNIKCGNWPSIENAVRKNYPELLKEYNEILFGKNSDYYQLLKKKAIKLLSERHLNFKMCY
;
A
#
# COMPACT_ATOMS: atom_id res chain seq x y z
N GLY A 1 13.93 -4.76 -24.61
CA GLY A 1 12.63 -4.91 -23.94
C GLY A 1 11.99 -3.54 -23.75
N ILE A 2 10.70 -3.51 -23.40
CA ILE A 2 9.98 -2.27 -23.04
C ILE A 2 10.21 -2.00 -21.55
N ARG A 3 10.47 -0.74 -21.19
CA ARG A 3 10.58 -0.35 -19.78
C ARG A 3 9.23 -0.52 -19.09
N THR A 4 9.20 -1.29 -18.02
CA THR A 4 7.98 -1.63 -17.28
C THR A 4 8.03 -1.00 -15.90
N GLY A 5 7.07 -0.12 -15.62
CA GLY A 5 6.85 0.45 -14.30
C GLY A 5 5.62 -0.16 -13.65
N VAL A 6 5.64 -0.29 -12.32
CA VAL A 6 4.48 -0.71 -11.52
C VAL A 6 4.05 0.43 -10.61
N PHE A 7 2.75 0.72 -10.58
CA PHE A 7 2.14 1.60 -9.59
C PHE A 7 1.43 0.74 -8.54
N PHE A 8 2.03 0.65 -7.35
CA PHE A 8 1.52 -0.09 -6.22
C PHE A 8 0.85 0.85 -5.22
N GLY A 9 -0.43 1.15 -5.48
CA GLY A 9 -1.24 1.96 -4.58
C GLY A 9 -2.63 2.27 -5.14
N PRO A 10 -3.49 2.92 -4.33
CA PRO A 10 -3.24 3.28 -2.94
C PRO A 10 -3.18 2.04 -2.04
N MET A 11 -2.22 1.99 -1.12
CA MET A 11 -2.10 0.92 -0.14
C MET A 11 -3.29 0.94 0.82
N MET A 12 -4.17 -0.05 0.67
CA MET A 12 -5.35 -0.27 1.50
C MET A 12 -4.92 -1.03 2.77
N PRO A 13 -5.14 -0.46 3.98
CA PRO A 13 -4.72 -1.09 5.22
C PRO A 13 -5.21 -2.53 5.35
N MET A 14 -4.33 -3.42 5.80
CA MET A 14 -4.64 -4.82 6.05
C MET A 14 -5.20 -5.57 4.82
N ILE A 15 -5.06 -5.04 3.61
CA ILE A 15 -5.49 -5.67 2.35
C ILE A 15 -4.30 -5.73 1.40
N SER A 16 -3.76 -4.56 1.02
CA SER A 16 -2.67 -4.47 0.05
C SER A 16 -1.35 -5.01 0.60
N ASP A 17 -1.16 -4.99 1.92
CA ASP A 17 0.08 -5.36 2.59
C ASP A 17 0.14 -6.82 3.07
N ARG A 18 -0.96 -7.60 2.94
CA ARG A 18 -1.02 -9.01 3.36
C ARG A 18 0.07 -9.87 2.72
N ASN A 19 0.28 -9.67 1.42
CA ASN A 19 1.20 -10.47 0.60
C ASN A 19 2.27 -9.61 -0.08
N ILE A 20 2.66 -8.50 0.56
CA ILE A 20 3.58 -7.52 -0.02
C ILE A 20 4.95 -8.13 -0.38
N GLU A 21 5.41 -9.11 0.40
CA GLU A 21 6.68 -9.80 0.18
C GLU A 21 6.65 -10.62 -1.11
N GLN A 22 5.65 -11.50 -1.26
CA GLN A 22 5.49 -12.32 -2.45
C GLN A 22 5.25 -11.48 -3.70
N LEU A 23 4.51 -10.37 -3.56
CA LEU A 23 4.28 -9.46 -4.68
C LEU A 23 5.58 -8.80 -5.16
N PHE A 24 6.44 -8.37 -4.22
CA PHE A 24 7.72 -7.77 -4.58
C PHE A 24 8.73 -8.80 -5.09
N ASP A 25 8.66 -10.06 -4.64
CA ASP A 25 9.40 -11.17 -5.27
C ASP A 25 9.02 -11.30 -6.75
N LYS A 26 7.73 -11.22 -7.06
CA LYS A 26 7.26 -11.25 -8.46
C LYS A 26 7.72 -10.05 -9.27
N PHE A 27 7.77 -8.85 -8.68
CA PHE A 27 8.31 -7.69 -9.39
C PHE A 27 9.79 -7.86 -9.75
N ALA A 28 10.57 -8.45 -8.83
CA ALA A 28 11.98 -8.75 -9.06
C ALA A 28 12.17 -9.83 -10.13
N GLU A 29 11.39 -10.93 -10.07
CA GLU A 29 11.40 -12.00 -11.07
C GLU A 29 11.10 -11.47 -12.48
N LEU A 30 10.14 -10.55 -12.59
CA LEU A 30 9.73 -9.92 -13.85
C LEU A 30 10.66 -8.78 -14.29
N LYS A 31 11.69 -8.44 -13.51
CA LYS A 31 12.65 -7.36 -13.79
C LYS A 31 11.97 -6.00 -14.03
N VAL A 32 11.02 -5.64 -13.17
CA VAL A 32 10.36 -4.33 -13.20
C VAL A 32 11.40 -3.22 -13.03
N ASP A 33 11.37 -2.22 -13.92
CA ASP A 33 12.37 -1.14 -13.96
C ASP A 33 12.16 -0.10 -12.85
N LEU A 34 10.91 0.12 -12.43
CA LEU A 34 10.54 1.11 -11.41
C LEU A 34 9.23 0.77 -10.70
N VAL A 35 9.23 0.84 -9.37
CA VAL A 35 8.03 0.67 -8.54
C VAL A 35 7.65 2.00 -7.87
N TYR A 36 6.44 2.48 -8.11
CA TYR A 36 5.85 3.57 -7.32
C TYR A 36 5.02 2.98 -6.20
N VAL A 37 5.16 3.48 -4.97
CA VAL A 37 4.37 3.03 -3.83
C VAL A 37 3.62 4.21 -3.24
N ASP A 38 2.28 4.15 -3.26
CA ASP A 38 1.39 5.23 -2.78
C ASP A 38 0.50 4.73 -1.64
N ARG A 39 0.18 5.62 -0.69
CA ARG A 39 -0.70 5.29 0.44
C ARG A 39 -2.13 5.73 0.16
N LEU A 40 -3.09 5.12 0.86
CA LEU A 40 -4.44 5.67 0.84
C LEU A 40 -4.46 7.04 1.52
N ASN A 41 -4.79 8.06 0.72
CA ASN A 41 -4.98 9.43 1.19
C ASN A 41 -6.47 9.75 1.22
N ILE A 42 -7.00 10.01 2.43
CA ILE A 42 -8.36 10.51 2.57
C ILE A 42 -8.38 11.99 2.20
N LYS A 43 -9.24 12.33 1.25
CA LYS A 43 -9.46 13.69 0.73
C LYS A 43 -10.93 14.02 0.85
N CYS A 44 -11.28 15.30 0.69
CA CYS A 44 -12.65 15.76 0.77
C CYS A 44 -13.58 14.92 -0.14
N GLY A 45 -14.50 14.19 0.47
CA GLY A 45 -15.55 13.42 -0.21
C GLY A 45 -15.22 11.97 -0.61
N ASN A 46 -13.97 11.49 -0.51
CA ASN A 46 -13.66 10.10 -0.92
C ASN A 46 -13.93 9.05 0.16
N TRP A 47 -13.93 9.44 1.45
CA TRP A 47 -14.13 8.51 2.56
C TRP A 47 -15.46 7.74 2.51
N PRO A 48 -16.64 8.35 2.27
CA PRO A 48 -17.90 7.60 2.27
C PRO A 48 -17.93 6.44 1.27
N SER A 49 -17.32 6.61 0.10
CA SER A 49 -17.21 5.55 -0.91
C SER A 49 -16.28 4.43 -0.45
N ILE A 50 -15.13 4.79 0.15
CA ILE A 50 -14.16 3.83 0.67
C ILE A 50 -14.78 3.05 1.83
N GLU A 51 -15.38 3.75 2.79
CA GLU A 51 -16.06 3.18 3.95
C GLU A 51 -17.15 2.18 3.52
N ASN A 52 -17.98 2.56 2.54
CA ASN A 52 -19.01 1.67 2.02
C ASN A 52 -18.42 0.40 1.37
N ALA A 53 -17.33 0.53 0.61
CA ALA A 53 -16.65 -0.62 0.01
C ALA A 53 -16.03 -1.53 1.08
N VAL A 54 -15.38 -0.97 2.10
CA VAL A 54 -14.81 -1.74 3.22
C VAL A 54 -15.92 -2.44 4.01
N ARG A 55 -16.95 -1.71 4.43
CA ARG A 55 -18.10 -2.27 5.17
C ARG A 55 -18.79 -3.43 4.42
N LYS A 56 -18.91 -3.34 3.10
CA LYS A 56 -19.56 -4.36 2.29
C LYS A 56 -18.71 -5.63 2.11
N ASN A 57 -17.40 -5.47 1.91
CA ASN A 57 -16.53 -6.59 1.49
C ASN A 57 -15.60 -7.11 2.61
N TYR A 58 -15.27 -6.26 3.57
CA TYR A 58 -14.37 -6.51 4.71
C TYR A 58 -14.91 -5.82 5.98
N PRO A 59 -16.15 -6.13 6.40
CA PRO A 59 -16.79 -5.45 7.55
C PRO A 59 -15.94 -5.52 8.82
N GLU A 60 -15.17 -6.59 8.98
CA GLU A 60 -14.27 -6.81 10.11
C GLU A 60 -13.13 -5.79 10.18
N LEU A 61 -12.74 -5.17 9.05
CA LEU A 61 -11.65 -4.20 8.99
C LEU A 61 -12.11 -2.75 9.18
N LEU A 62 -13.41 -2.50 9.26
CA LEU A 62 -13.93 -1.14 9.30
C LEU A 62 -13.43 -0.36 10.53
N LYS A 63 -13.28 -1.05 11.67
CA LYS A 63 -12.76 -0.44 12.90
C LYS A 63 -11.30 -0.05 12.74
N GLU A 64 -10.48 -0.96 12.24
CA GLU A 64 -9.05 -0.76 12.00
C GLU A 64 -8.81 0.36 10.99
N TYR A 65 -9.62 0.45 9.93
CA TYR A 65 -9.54 1.55 8.98
C TYR A 65 -9.78 2.90 9.66
N ASN A 66 -10.81 3.01 10.49
CA ASN A 66 -11.09 4.25 11.22
C ASN A 66 -9.94 4.61 12.17
N GLU A 67 -9.39 3.64 12.90
CA GLU A 67 -8.25 3.85 13.78
C GLU A 67 -6.98 4.27 13.02
N ILE A 68 -6.70 3.65 11.88
CA ILE A 68 -5.52 3.93 11.06
C ILE A 68 -5.61 5.29 10.36
N LEU A 69 -6.78 5.63 9.82
CA LEU A 69 -6.95 6.83 8.99
C LEU A 69 -7.27 8.08 9.80
N PHE A 70 -7.95 7.95 10.93
CA PHE A 70 -8.43 9.08 11.73
C PHE A 70 -8.02 9.03 13.21
N GLY A 71 -7.40 7.94 13.66
CA GLY A 71 -6.87 7.84 15.02
C GLY A 71 -5.66 8.76 15.24
N LYS A 72 -5.51 9.26 16.46
CA LYS A 72 -4.46 10.24 16.81
C LYS A 72 -3.03 9.69 16.78
N ASN A 73 -2.86 8.37 16.92
CA ASN A 73 -1.56 7.74 17.18
C ASN A 73 -1.26 6.55 16.23
N SER A 74 -1.85 6.50 15.04
CA SER A 74 -1.51 5.42 14.11
C SER A 74 -0.16 5.66 13.45
N ASP A 75 0.78 4.75 13.65
CA ASP A 75 2.06 4.68 12.95
C ASP A 75 2.04 3.72 11.75
N TYR A 76 0.86 3.16 11.43
CA TYR A 76 0.68 2.10 10.45
C TYR A 76 1.36 2.40 9.10
N TYR A 77 1.07 3.55 8.49
CA TYR A 77 1.70 3.92 7.21
C TYR A 77 3.19 4.17 7.33
N GLN A 78 3.68 4.64 8.48
CA GLN A 78 5.11 4.81 8.68
C GLN A 78 5.82 3.47 8.75
N LEU A 79 5.25 2.50 9.47
CA LEU A 79 5.75 1.13 9.53
C LEU A 79 5.67 0.44 8.17
N LEU A 80 4.54 0.59 7.47
CA LEU A 80 4.35 0.04 6.13
C LEU A 80 5.35 0.63 5.12
N LYS A 81 5.61 1.93 5.18
CA LYS A 81 6.66 2.59 4.37
C LYS A 81 8.02 1.98 4.64
N LYS A 82 8.40 1.82 5.92
CA LYS A 82 9.67 1.21 6.31
C LYS A 82 9.77 -0.24 5.81
N LYS A 83 8.70 -1.02 5.96
CA LYS A 83 8.61 -2.40 5.45
C LYS A 83 8.79 -2.45 3.94
N ALA A 84 8.07 -1.62 3.19
CA ALA A 84 8.16 -1.57 1.73
C ALA A 84 9.57 -1.19 1.25
N ILE A 85 10.19 -0.15 1.84
CA ILE A 85 11.56 0.27 1.51
C ILE A 85 12.54 -0.87 1.75
N LYS A 86 12.45 -1.55 2.91
CA LYS A 86 13.31 -2.68 3.23
C LYS A 86 13.19 -3.78 2.16
N LEU A 87 11.97 -4.22 1.88
CA LEU A 87 11.72 -5.33 0.96
C LEU A 87 12.13 -5.04 -0.48
N LEU A 88 11.87 -3.82 -0.97
CA LEU A 88 12.27 -3.41 -2.32
C LEU A 88 13.79 -3.28 -2.44
N SER A 89 14.46 -2.73 -1.40
CA SER A 89 15.91 -2.60 -1.35
C SER A 89 16.61 -3.96 -1.34
N GLU A 90 16.14 -4.91 -0.53
CA GLU A 90 16.68 -6.28 -0.46
C GLU A 90 16.60 -7.00 -1.83
N ARG A 91 15.64 -6.62 -2.67
CA ARG A 91 15.42 -7.16 -4.01
C ARG A 91 16.09 -6.35 -5.12
N HIS A 92 16.83 -5.30 -4.78
CA HIS A 92 17.51 -4.41 -5.73
C HIS A 92 16.56 -3.78 -6.76
N LEU A 93 15.30 -3.55 -6.39
CA LEU A 93 14.32 -2.86 -7.23
C LEU A 93 14.51 -1.34 -7.11
N ASN A 94 14.38 -0.62 -8.23
CA ASN A 94 14.27 0.84 -8.16
C ASN A 94 12.86 1.22 -7.73
N PHE A 95 12.73 2.17 -6.80
CA PHE A 95 11.42 2.58 -6.30
C PHE A 95 11.31 4.07 -5.97
N LYS A 96 10.08 4.56 -5.94
CA LYS A 96 9.69 5.89 -5.45
C LYS A 96 8.53 5.79 -4.48
N MET A 97 8.71 6.35 -3.29
CA MET A 97 7.64 6.44 -2.29
C MET A 97 6.85 7.74 -2.52
N CYS A 98 5.58 7.60 -2.91
CA CYS A 98 4.63 8.68 -3.16
C CYS A 98 3.69 8.81 -1.96
N TYR A 99 4.21 9.19 -0.80
CA TYR A 99 3.43 9.26 0.46
C TYR A 99 2.91 10.66 0.75
#